data_AF-A0AB73QXK8-F1
#
_entry.id   AF-A0AB73QXK8-F1
#
_cell.length_a   1.000
_cell.length_b   1.000
_cell.length_c   1.000
_cell.angle_alpha   90.00
_cell.angle_beta   90.00
_cell.angle_gamma   90.00
#
_symmetry.space_group_name_H-M   'P 1'
#
loop_
_entity.id
_entity.type
_entity.pdbx_description
1 polymer ?
#
loop_
_entity_poly.entity_id
_entity_poly.type
_entity_poly.pdbx_seq_one_letter_code
_entity_poly.pdbx_strand_id
1 'polypeptide(L)'
;MGKNLELGTEINTYIHELFHMHLTNCSNLGFLLLLFERECSFALEAQDELHYNKIRELSEMIFNRTIDVQEVYANNQELLWIEDKFDSHFKRKSFELKPKKYQDYCNEMSVITNHEILNNREKRYWIEKICLHALNTQISSDEFLNALKSRQKLKEYFSEENHPNNRLHNALEKYSRNENFEETVEINLHKFFSKIKELGIIKHFNLKLPGWDQIATIMNNKDILNQINIKEFSELTQKRMDEKIKLFDFYNLQVDKVDDISNHLDFGVFAIKNCEDLTNKENFYFITETFIGTIPSYVSDEAPYHFLNNPEIKVIGISSNEFDVINMKPSYIDVKDTPVVVLVESYTDAKEIINKILIEGELYIGDLYDQSMNNFSTFLFFRERTEPKIIFIFPTLKKLSIRLIKELGIENGLAYSKNEQFIKVMSVFGNEVEVLKFAKWIFSFIMKSSCRFTVLEDPVTKMSFDLTRLLINVVMKIRIPDYYNKWAALPTKKTVGEPYYALMEFDNEDNTGAFKAINEKTIIFFYNKGDALNYKKSLLKKNSDSHNLDVVGIDRHYWNAAKNHFSDIHLNIFICYDARGNIGELKDLQELDGIINKSYKVEL
;
A
#
# COMPACT_ATOMS: atom_id res chain seq x y z
N MET A 1 -23.11 9.87 15.39
CA MET A 1 -22.19 8.79 15.84
C MET A 1 -22.60 8.11 17.16
N GLY A 2 -23.19 8.78 18.15
CA GLY A 2 -23.39 8.20 19.50
C GLY A 2 -24.40 7.04 19.71
N LYS A 3 -25.37 6.81 18.81
CA LYS A 3 -26.34 5.69 18.96
C LYS A 3 -25.91 4.37 18.31
N ASN A 4 -24.87 4.37 17.48
CA ASN A 4 -24.39 3.17 16.79
C ASN A 4 -23.38 2.36 17.63
N LEU A 5 -22.87 2.94 18.72
CA LEU A 5 -21.92 2.32 19.64
C LEU A 5 -22.56 1.27 20.57
N GLU A 6 -23.89 1.34 20.79
CA GLU A 6 -24.58 0.42 21.70
C GLU A 6 -24.86 -0.98 21.10
N LEU A 7 -24.66 -1.18 19.79
CA LEU A 7 -25.16 -2.37 19.07
C LEU A 7 -24.08 -3.26 18.43
N GLY A 8 -22.79 -2.95 18.56
CA GLY A 8 -21.72 -3.69 17.85
C GLY A 8 -21.80 -3.56 16.32
N THR A 9 -22.43 -2.49 15.82
CA THR A 9 -22.70 -2.21 14.40
C THR A 9 -21.61 -1.37 13.72
N GLU A 10 -20.43 -1.26 14.30
CA GLU A 10 -19.29 -0.50 13.78
C GLU A 10 -18.93 -0.93 12.34
N ILE A 11 -19.00 -2.24 12.08
CA ILE A 11 -18.79 -2.84 10.75
C ILE A 11 -19.86 -2.36 9.76
N ASN A 12 -21.12 -2.23 10.19
CA ASN A 12 -22.22 -1.81 9.32
C ASN A 12 -22.09 -0.33 8.92
N THR A 13 -21.73 0.55 9.86
CA THR A 13 -21.46 1.97 9.56
C THR A 13 -20.25 2.11 8.64
N TYR A 14 -19.18 1.34 8.85
CA TYR A 14 -18.02 1.37 7.97
C TYR A 14 -18.34 0.95 6.53
N ILE A 15 -19.05 -0.16 6.35
CA ILE A 15 -19.46 -0.65 5.03
C ILE A 15 -20.39 0.34 4.33
N HIS A 16 -21.28 0.99 5.09
CA HIS A 16 -22.16 2.04 4.59
C HIS A 16 -21.37 3.23 4.02
N GLU A 17 -20.39 3.76 4.77
CA GLU A 17 -19.53 4.85 4.31
C GLU A 17 -18.67 4.45 3.10
N LEU A 18 -18.22 3.19 3.02
CA LEU A 18 -17.51 2.70 1.83
C LEU A 18 -18.38 2.78 0.57
N PHE A 19 -19.69 2.51 0.67
CA PHE A 19 -20.59 2.63 -0.48
C PHE A 19 -20.83 4.09 -0.87
N HIS A 20 -20.90 5.02 0.09
CA HIS A 20 -20.91 6.46 -0.21
C HIS A 20 -19.64 6.90 -0.94
N MET A 21 -18.48 6.49 -0.43
CA MET A 21 -17.20 6.79 -1.06
C MET A 21 -17.14 6.21 -2.48
N HIS A 22 -17.61 4.99 -2.69
CA HIS A 22 -17.63 4.35 -4.00
C HIS A 22 -18.44 5.16 -5.02
N LEU A 23 -19.71 5.43 -4.71
CA LEU A 23 -20.59 6.09 -5.65
C LEU A 23 -20.14 7.53 -5.93
N THR A 24 -19.58 8.21 -4.92
CA THR A 24 -18.94 9.53 -5.11
C THR A 24 -17.75 9.45 -6.06
N ASN A 25 -16.92 8.43 -5.92
CA ASN A 25 -15.72 8.23 -6.72
C ASN A 25 -15.98 7.77 -8.17
N CYS A 26 -17.16 7.22 -8.45
CA CYS A 26 -17.49 6.62 -9.74
C CYS A 26 -18.59 7.39 -10.49
N SER A 27 -19.07 8.52 -9.95
CA SER A 27 -20.08 9.35 -10.60
C SER A 27 -19.56 10.73 -11.02
N ASN A 28 -20.17 11.32 -12.04
CA ASN A 28 -19.77 12.62 -12.58
C ASN A 28 -19.98 13.75 -11.59
N LEU A 29 -21.12 13.77 -10.90
CA LEU A 29 -21.40 14.76 -9.85
C LEU A 29 -20.54 14.53 -8.60
N GLY A 30 -20.26 13.28 -8.24
CA GLY A 30 -19.36 12.97 -7.13
C GLY A 30 -17.92 13.41 -7.40
N PHE A 31 -17.44 13.21 -8.63
CA PHE A 31 -16.16 13.76 -9.07
C PHE A 31 -16.10 15.28 -9.03
N LEU A 32 -17.17 15.97 -9.43
CA LEU A 32 -17.23 17.42 -9.35
C LEU A 32 -17.14 17.92 -7.91
N LEU A 33 -17.77 17.21 -6.96
CA LEU A 33 -17.64 17.51 -5.53
C LEU A 33 -16.20 17.36 -5.05
N LEU A 34 -15.51 16.28 -5.42
CA LEU A 34 -14.09 16.08 -5.08
C LEU A 34 -13.20 17.17 -5.68
N LEU A 35 -13.48 17.58 -6.92
CA LEU A 35 -12.76 18.68 -7.58
C LEU A 35 -12.99 20.01 -6.84
N PHE A 36 -14.23 20.29 -6.43
CA PHE A 36 -14.57 21.52 -5.69
C PHE A 36 -14.01 21.52 -4.27
N GLU A 37 -13.96 20.37 -3.60
CA GLU A 37 -13.28 20.23 -2.31
C GLU A 37 -11.80 20.60 -2.43
N ARG A 38 -11.11 20.07 -3.44
CA ARG A 38 -9.70 20.42 -3.71
C ARG A 38 -9.52 21.90 -4.03
N GLU A 39 -10.36 22.46 -4.91
CA GLU A 39 -10.32 23.88 -5.24
C GLU A 39 -10.54 24.77 -4.01
N CYS A 40 -11.45 24.38 -3.10
CA CYS A 40 -11.66 25.08 -1.85
C CYS A 40 -10.42 25.07 -0.96
N SER A 41 -9.74 23.94 -0.82
CA SER A 41 -8.48 23.85 -0.06
C SER A 41 -7.42 24.80 -0.64
N PHE A 42 -7.19 24.74 -1.95
CA PHE A 42 -6.24 25.62 -2.63
C PHE A 42 -6.63 27.10 -2.55
N ALA A 43 -7.94 27.42 -2.60
CA ALA A 43 -8.41 28.79 -2.44
C ALA A 43 -8.16 29.33 -1.02
N LEU A 44 -8.25 28.50 0.01
CA LEU A 44 -7.92 28.88 1.39
C LEU A 44 -6.42 29.14 1.55
N GLU A 45 -5.57 28.26 0.99
CA GLU A 45 -4.11 28.43 0.98
C GLU A 45 -3.71 29.72 0.24
N ALA A 46 -4.36 30.02 -0.88
CA ALA A 46 -4.16 31.23 -1.66
C ALA A 46 -4.83 32.49 -1.05
N GLN A 47 -5.49 32.37 0.11
CA GLN A 47 -6.23 33.44 0.78
C GLN A 47 -7.32 34.11 -0.09
N ASP A 48 -7.92 33.35 -1.00
CA ASP A 48 -8.98 33.80 -1.92
C ASP A 48 -10.37 33.47 -1.35
N GLU A 49 -10.77 34.19 -0.30
CA GLU A 49 -12.04 33.94 0.42
C GLU A 49 -13.28 34.08 -0.48
N LEU A 50 -13.27 35.02 -1.44
CA LEU A 50 -14.39 35.24 -2.35
C LEU A 50 -14.62 34.02 -3.25
N HIS A 51 -13.53 33.47 -3.80
CA HIS A 51 -13.60 32.28 -4.62
C HIS A 51 -13.93 31.04 -3.81
N TYR A 52 -13.31 30.86 -2.63
CA TYR A 52 -13.64 29.79 -1.69
C TYR A 52 -15.15 29.74 -1.39
N ASN A 53 -15.73 30.89 -1.01
CA ASN A 53 -17.15 30.96 -0.67
C ASN A 53 -18.05 30.61 -1.87
N LYS A 54 -17.68 31.05 -3.08
CA LYS A 54 -18.40 30.73 -4.32
C LYS A 54 -18.38 29.22 -4.60
N ILE A 55 -17.22 28.58 -4.52
CA ILE A 55 -17.08 27.15 -4.81
C ILE A 55 -17.76 26.30 -3.73
N ARG A 56 -17.64 26.69 -2.46
CA ARG A 56 -18.35 26.05 -1.36
C ARG A 56 -19.87 26.10 -1.57
N GLU A 57 -20.43 27.25 -1.96
CA GLU A 57 -21.87 27.39 -2.21
C GLU A 57 -22.36 26.50 -3.36
N LEU A 58 -21.59 26.38 -4.45
CA LEU A 58 -21.89 25.46 -5.55
C LEU A 58 -21.79 23.99 -5.11
N SER A 59 -20.75 23.66 -4.35
CA SER A 59 -20.51 22.32 -3.80
C SER A 59 -21.65 21.88 -2.88
N GLU A 60 -22.05 22.72 -1.92
CA GLU A 60 -23.18 22.47 -1.03
C GLU A 60 -24.47 22.23 -1.81
N MET A 61 -24.71 22.96 -2.90
CA MET A 61 -25.92 22.76 -3.68
C MET A 61 -25.90 21.44 -4.46
N ILE A 62 -24.76 21.06 -5.03
CA ILE A 62 -24.63 19.75 -5.69
C ILE A 62 -24.79 18.64 -4.66
N PHE A 63 -24.09 18.73 -3.52
CA PHE A 63 -24.16 17.76 -2.43
C PHE A 63 -25.61 17.52 -1.96
N ASN A 64 -26.34 18.60 -1.68
CA ASN A 64 -27.74 18.54 -1.25
C ASN A 64 -28.66 17.90 -2.30
N ARG A 65 -28.29 17.95 -3.60
CA ARG A 65 -29.05 17.32 -4.68
C ARG A 65 -28.68 15.86 -4.90
N THR A 66 -27.50 15.43 -4.47
CA THR A 66 -27.02 14.05 -4.61
C THR A 66 -27.23 13.18 -3.39
N ILE A 67 -27.41 13.79 -2.19
CA ILE A 67 -27.40 13.07 -0.91
C ILE A 67 -28.47 11.97 -0.83
N ASP A 68 -29.68 12.20 -1.34
CA ASP A 68 -30.73 11.18 -1.28
C ASP A 68 -30.38 9.97 -2.15
N VAL A 69 -29.84 10.17 -3.36
CA VAL A 69 -29.39 9.06 -4.23
C VAL A 69 -28.23 8.30 -3.59
N GLN A 70 -27.31 9.02 -2.95
CA GLN A 70 -26.19 8.44 -2.20
C GLN A 70 -26.69 7.55 -1.06
N GLU A 71 -27.68 8.02 -0.31
CA GLU A 71 -28.30 7.28 0.79
C GLU A 71 -29.09 6.08 0.30
N VAL A 72 -29.87 6.22 -0.77
CA VAL A 72 -30.57 5.09 -1.41
C VAL A 72 -29.56 4.02 -1.82
N TYR A 73 -28.44 4.41 -2.44
CA TYR A 73 -27.39 3.46 -2.82
C TYR A 73 -26.78 2.75 -1.61
N ALA A 74 -26.22 3.52 -0.66
CA ALA A 74 -25.46 2.96 0.46
C ALA A 74 -26.32 2.06 1.35
N ASN A 75 -27.55 2.47 1.69
CA ASN A 75 -28.44 1.67 2.53
C ASN A 75 -28.84 0.34 1.86
N ASN A 76 -29.14 0.35 0.56
CA ASN A 76 -29.53 -0.88 -0.14
C ASN A 76 -28.34 -1.83 -0.35
N GLN A 77 -27.16 -1.30 -0.69
CA GLN A 77 -25.94 -2.10 -0.83
C GLN A 77 -25.52 -2.71 0.51
N GLU A 78 -25.59 -1.95 1.60
CA GLU A 78 -25.32 -2.43 2.96
C GLU A 78 -26.24 -3.59 3.35
N LEU A 79 -27.56 -3.46 3.14
CA LEU A 79 -28.51 -4.52 3.49
C LEU A 79 -28.27 -5.82 2.69
N LEU A 80 -27.97 -5.71 1.39
CA LEU A 80 -27.63 -6.86 0.55
C LEU A 80 -26.29 -7.49 0.97
N TRP A 81 -25.31 -6.66 1.36
CA TRP A 81 -24.03 -7.13 1.88
C TRP A 81 -24.20 -7.88 3.21
N ILE A 82 -25.04 -7.39 4.12
CA ILE A 82 -25.34 -8.06 5.40
C ILE A 82 -25.96 -9.43 5.14
N GLU A 83 -26.89 -9.54 4.20
CA GLU A 83 -27.51 -10.82 3.84
C GLU A 83 -26.51 -11.80 3.21
N ASP A 84 -25.59 -11.31 2.36
CA ASP A 84 -24.53 -12.14 1.76
C ASP A 84 -23.51 -12.65 2.79
N LYS A 85 -23.25 -11.88 3.86
CA LYS A 85 -22.22 -12.19 4.86
C LYS A 85 -22.73 -12.94 6.08
N PHE A 86 -23.97 -12.68 6.45
CA PHE A 86 -24.62 -13.27 7.61
C PHE A 86 -25.82 -14.08 7.12
N ASP A 87 -27.01 -13.50 7.15
CA ASP A 87 -28.26 -14.11 6.66
C ASP A 87 -29.38 -13.05 6.53
N SER A 88 -30.53 -13.48 6.01
CA SER A 88 -31.72 -12.63 5.86
C SER A 88 -32.31 -12.14 7.20
N HIS A 89 -32.08 -12.85 8.31
CA HIS A 89 -32.56 -12.44 9.63
C HIS A 89 -31.77 -11.19 10.11
N PHE A 90 -30.46 -11.18 9.96
CA PHE A 90 -29.63 -10.00 10.27
C PHE A 90 -29.95 -8.80 9.38
N LYS A 91 -30.21 -9.03 8.08
CA LYS A 91 -30.68 -7.97 7.17
C LYS A 91 -31.98 -7.33 7.67
N ARG A 92 -32.97 -8.15 8.03
CA ARG A 92 -34.27 -7.67 8.53
C ARG A 92 -34.11 -6.88 9.82
N LYS A 93 -33.33 -7.40 10.77
CA LYS A 93 -33.02 -6.70 12.02
C LYS A 93 -32.34 -5.36 11.77
N SER A 94 -31.37 -5.30 10.85
CA SER A 94 -30.69 -4.05 10.47
C SER A 94 -31.67 -3.03 9.87
N PHE A 95 -32.56 -3.47 8.97
CA PHE A 95 -33.59 -2.62 8.39
C PHE A 95 -34.57 -2.06 9.45
N GLU A 96 -35.10 -2.91 10.34
CA GLU A 96 -36.08 -2.51 11.35
C GLU A 96 -35.51 -1.51 12.37
N LEU A 97 -34.20 -1.57 12.63
CA LEU A 97 -33.51 -0.65 13.54
C LEU A 97 -33.17 0.71 12.90
N LYS A 98 -33.20 0.83 11.56
CA LYS A 98 -32.93 2.09 10.87
C LYS A 98 -34.04 3.12 11.18
N PRO A 99 -33.72 4.42 11.29
CA PRO A 99 -34.74 5.46 11.38
C PRO A 99 -35.65 5.45 10.15
N LYS A 100 -36.89 5.93 10.29
CA LYS A 100 -37.90 5.90 9.22
C LYS A 100 -37.38 6.44 7.87
N LYS A 101 -36.70 7.58 7.88
CA LYS A 101 -36.11 8.18 6.67
C LYS A 101 -35.14 7.23 5.94
N TYR A 102 -34.35 6.46 6.68
CA TYR A 102 -33.42 5.47 6.12
C TYR A 102 -34.12 4.20 5.66
N GLN A 103 -35.22 3.82 6.30
CA GLN A 103 -36.10 2.76 5.78
C GLN A 103 -36.75 3.18 4.46
N ASP A 104 -37.16 4.46 4.34
CA ASP A 104 -37.71 5.01 3.10
C ASP A 104 -36.67 4.90 1.96
N TYR A 105 -35.40 5.27 2.21
CA TYR A 105 -34.31 5.08 1.24
C TYR A 105 -34.11 3.62 0.79
N CYS A 106 -34.23 2.65 1.72
CA CYS A 106 -34.21 1.22 1.36
C CYS A 106 -35.41 0.85 0.47
N ASN A 107 -36.59 1.39 0.78
CA ASN A 107 -37.84 1.07 0.09
C ASN A 107 -37.88 1.62 -1.34
N GLU A 108 -37.14 2.69 -1.66
CA GLU A 108 -37.02 3.22 -3.04
C GLU A 108 -36.59 2.14 -4.04
N MET A 109 -35.79 1.16 -3.60
CA MET A 109 -35.27 0.08 -4.44
C MET A 109 -36.06 -1.23 -4.29
N SER A 110 -37.26 -1.21 -3.69
CA SER A 110 -38.03 -2.42 -3.38
C SER A 110 -38.32 -3.27 -4.62
N VAL A 111 -38.50 -2.65 -5.79
CA VAL A 111 -38.74 -3.33 -7.06
C VAL A 111 -37.59 -4.27 -7.42
N ILE A 112 -36.35 -3.91 -7.05
CA ILE A 112 -35.15 -4.73 -7.28
C ILE A 112 -34.90 -5.65 -6.10
N THR A 113 -34.93 -5.12 -4.87
CA THR A 113 -34.54 -5.88 -3.67
C THR A 113 -35.52 -7.03 -3.36
N ASN A 114 -36.80 -6.86 -3.68
CA ASN A 114 -37.84 -7.89 -3.53
C ASN A 114 -38.02 -8.77 -4.77
N HIS A 115 -37.23 -8.57 -5.83
CA HIS A 115 -37.33 -9.41 -7.02
C HIS A 115 -36.95 -10.86 -6.69
N GLU A 116 -37.88 -11.79 -6.90
CA GLU A 116 -37.75 -13.19 -6.44
C GLU A 116 -36.70 -13.98 -7.23
N ILE A 117 -36.52 -13.65 -8.51
CA ILE A 117 -35.59 -14.36 -9.42
C ILE A 117 -34.14 -13.88 -9.25
N LEU A 118 -33.93 -12.61 -8.88
CA LEU A 118 -32.59 -12.05 -8.85
C LEU A 118 -31.85 -12.50 -7.59
N ASN A 119 -30.61 -12.93 -7.76
CA ASN A 119 -29.71 -13.13 -6.63
C ASN A 119 -29.16 -11.78 -6.12
N ASN A 120 -28.56 -11.78 -4.95
CA ASN A 120 -28.06 -10.54 -4.32
C ASN A 120 -27.01 -9.80 -5.16
N ARG A 121 -26.16 -10.50 -5.92
CA ARG A 121 -25.19 -9.85 -6.81
C ARG A 121 -25.88 -9.09 -7.94
N GLU A 122 -26.89 -9.71 -8.55
CA GLU A 122 -27.69 -9.07 -9.60
C GLU A 122 -28.49 -7.88 -9.07
N LYS A 123 -29.03 -7.98 -7.85
CA LYS A 123 -29.70 -6.86 -7.17
C LYS A 123 -28.74 -5.69 -6.97
N ARG A 124 -27.54 -5.97 -6.42
CA ARG A 124 -26.49 -4.96 -6.21
C ARG A 124 -26.08 -4.29 -7.51
N TYR A 125 -25.94 -5.06 -8.60
CA TYR A 125 -25.63 -4.55 -9.93
C TYR A 125 -26.69 -3.56 -10.45
N TRP A 126 -27.97 -3.91 -10.40
CA TRP A 126 -29.03 -3.04 -10.90
C TRP A 126 -29.19 -1.76 -10.07
N ILE A 127 -29.08 -1.88 -8.74
CA ILE A 127 -29.07 -0.71 -7.85
C ILE A 127 -27.90 0.21 -8.21
N GLU A 128 -26.70 -0.33 -8.42
CA GLU A 128 -25.53 0.46 -8.81
C GLU A 128 -25.72 1.16 -10.17
N LYS A 129 -26.21 0.44 -11.19
CA LYS A 129 -26.47 1.01 -12.52
C LYS A 129 -27.46 2.16 -12.47
N ILE A 130 -28.56 2.02 -11.74
CA ILE A 130 -29.59 3.04 -11.61
C ILE A 130 -29.06 4.27 -10.85
N CYS A 131 -28.37 4.07 -9.72
CA CYS A 131 -27.80 5.18 -8.96
C CYS A 131 -26.67 5.90 -9.72
N LEU A 132 -25.83 5.17 -10.46
CA LEU A 132 -24.82 5.76 -11.34
C LEU A 132 -25.47 6.57 -12.45
N HIS A 133 -26.52 6.05 -13.10
CA HIS A 133 -27.27 6.81 -14.11
C HIS A 133 -27.84 8.12 -13.56
N ALA A 134 -28.39 8.08 -12.33
CA ALA A 134 -28.94 9.26 -11.67
C ALA A 134 -27.88 10.34 -11.41
N LEU A 135 -26.65 9.96 -11.06
CA LEU A 135 -25.55 10.88 -10.74
C LEU A 135 -24.62 11.21 -11.92
N ASN A 136 -24.67 10.44 -13.01
CA ASN A 136 -23.89 10.67 -14.22
C ASN A 136 -24.60 11.63 -15.16
N THR A 137 -24.68 12.90 -14.75
CA THR A 137 -25.12 13.99 -15.63
C THR A 137 -24.04 14.36 -16.64
N GLN A 138 -24.41 14.96 -17.78
CA GLN A 138 -23.46 15.37 -18.80
C GLN A 138 -22.74 16.67 -18.39
N ILE A 139 -21.77 16.55 -17.48
CA ILE A 139 -21.03 17.69 -16.91
C ILE A 139 -20.21 18.47 -17.96
N SER A 140 -19.93 17.88 -19.12
CA SER A 140 -19.25 18.54 -20.24
C SER A 140 -20.16 19.41 -21.11
N SER A 141 -21.48 19.35 -20.89
CA SER A 141 -22.45 20.12 -21.69
C SER A 141 -22.32 21.61 -21.44
N ASP A 142 -22.57 22.41 -22.47
CA ASP A 142 -22.58 23.87 -22.34
C ASP A 142 -23.69 24.34 -21.39
N GLU A 143 -24.80 23.61 -21.32
CA GLU A 143 -25.89 23.85 -20.38
C GLU A 143 -25.42 23.73 -18.92
N PHE A 144 -24.78 22.61 -18.56
CA PHE A 144 -24.26 22.40 -17.21
C PHE A 144 -23.14 23.38 -16.85
N LEU A 145 -22.21 23.62 -17.77
CA LEU A 145 -21.11 24.57 -17.54
C LEU A 145 -21.63 26.01 -17.38
N ASN A 146 -22.68 26.39 -18.10
CA ASN A 146 -23.35 27.68 -17.87
C ASN A 146 -24.08 27.72 -16.53
N ALA A 147 -24.62 26.59 -16.07
CA ALA A 147 -25.28 26.46 -14.78
C ALA A 147 -24.30 26.75 -13.62
N LEU A 148 -23.07 26.25 -13.70
CA LEU A 148 -22.03 26.45 -12.68
C LEU A 148 -21.57 27.92 -12.50
N LYS A 149 -21.96 28.85 -13.38
CA LYS A 149 -21.58 30.27 -13.25
C LYS A 149 -22.18 30.95 -12.03
N SER A 150 -23.29 30.43 -11.48
CA SER A 150 -23.97 31.00 -10.32
C SER A 150 -24.89 29.99 -9.66
N ARG A 151 -25.14 30.14 -8.36
CA ARG A 151 -26.12 29.33 -7.62
C ARG A 151 -27.52 29.32 -8.25
N GLN A 152 -28.00 30.46 -8.73
CA GLN A 152 -29.35 30.53 -9.31
C GLN A 152 -29.47 29.64 -10.55
N LYS A 153 -28.54 29.75 -11.50
CA LYS A 153 -28.56 28.94 -12.72
C LYS A 153 -28.39 27.45 -12.43
N LEU A 154 -27.53 27.08 -11.47
CA LEU A 154 -27.37 25.69 -11.07
C LEU A 154 -28.65 25.14 -10.39
N LYS A 155 -29.43 26.00 -9.71
CA LYS A 155 -30.71 25.62 -9.11
C LYS A 155 -31.76 25.36 -10.19
N GLU A 156 -31.80 26.21 -11.21
CA GLU A 156 -32.66 26.05 -12.39
C GLU A 156 -32.28 24.80 -13.19
N TYR A 157 -30.99 24.52 -13.36
CA TYR A 157 -30.55 23.28 -14.00
C TYR A 157 -31.09 22.04 -13.28
N PHE A 158 -31.05 22.02 -11.94
CA PHE A 158 -31.55 20.89 -11.15
C PHE A 158 -33.06 20.95 -10.83
N SER A 159 -33.88 21.82 -11.44
CA SER A 159 -35.31 21.89 -11.09
C SER A 159 -36.21 20.89 -11.81
N GLU A 160 -35.74 20.26 -12.89
CA GLU A 160 -36.56 19.41 -13.76
C GLU A 160 -35.94 18.01 -13.96
N GLU A 161 -35.89 17.50 -15.19
CA GLU A 161 -35.42 16.14 -15.53
C GLU A 161 -33.95 15.89 -15.15
N ASN A 162 -33.17 16.94 -14.95
CA ASN A 162 -31.76 16.89 -14.55
C ASN A 162 -31.56 16.69 -13.04
N HIS A 163 -32.60 16.80 -12.20
CA HIS A 163 -32.47 16.55 -10.76
C HIS A 163 -32.10 15.07 -10.51
N PRO A 164 -31.07 14.75 -9.71
CA PRO A 164 -30.66 13.36 -9.47
C PRO A 164 -31.79 12.44 -9.00
N ASN A 165 -32.62 12.88 -8.05
CA ASN A 165 -33.81 12.13 -7.64
C ASN A 165 -34.79 11.87 -8.81
N ASN A 166 -35.09 12.86 -9.67
CA ASN A 166 -36.00 12.63 -10.80
C ASN A 166 -35.41 11.62 -11.79
N ARG A 167 -34.10 11.71 -12.05
CA ARG A 167 -33.37 10.73 -12.88
C ARG A 167 -33.42 9.33 -12.28
N LEU A 168 -33.28 9.21 -10.96
CA LEU A 168 -33.40 7.95 -10.23
C LEU A 168 -34.80 7.32 -10.43
N HIS A 169 -35.87 8.07 -10.17
CA HIS A 169 -37.24 7.59 -10.31
C HIS A 169 -37.55 7.20 -11.77
N ASN A 170 -37.14 8.04 -12.73
CA ASN A 170 -37.32 7.75 -14.15
C ASN A 170 -36.58 6.47 -14.59
N ALA A 171 -35.36 6.26 -14.11
CA ALA A 171 -34.61 5.03 -14.38
C ALA A 171 -35.25 3.79 -13.74
N LEU A 172 -35.79 3.92 -12.52
CA LEU A 172 -36.54 2.85 -11.84
C LEU A 172 -37.84 2.50 -12.59
N GLU A 173 -38.58 3.49 -13.08
CA GLU A 173 -39.78 3.25 -13.89
C GLU A 173 -39.45 2.51 -15.18
N LYS A 174 -38.41 2.95 -15.90
CA LYS A 174 -37.95 2.29 -17.13
C LYS A 174 -37.47 0.86 -16.84
N TYR A 175 -36.68 0.67 -15.79
CA TYR A 175 -36.26 -0.66 -15.34
C TYR A 175 -37.46 -1.58 -15.08
N SER A 176 -38.48 -1.07 -14.38
CA SER A 176 -39.70 -1.82 -14.07
C SER A 176 -40.50 -2.24 -15.32
N ARG A 177 -40.35 -1.49 -16.42
CA ARG A 177 -40.97 -1.78 -17.73
C ARG A 177 -40.07 -2.59 -18.66
N ASN A 178 -38.88 -3.00 -18.22
CA ASN A 178 -37.81 -3.59 -19.04
C ASN A 178 -37.39 -2.69 -20.23
N GLU A 179 -37.49 -1.37 -20.04
CA GLU A 179 -37.03 -0.37 -21.00
C GLU A 179 -35.58 0.01 -20.74
N ASN A 180 -34.84 0.34 -21.80
CA ASN A 180 -33.46 0.80 -21.66
C ASN A 180 -33.43 2.23 -21.07
N PHE A 181 -32.72 2.40 -19.97
CA PHE A 181 -32.45 3.71 -19.35
C PHE A 181 -30.97 4.11 -19.49
N GLU A 182 -30.12 3.24 -20.04
CA GLU A 182 -28.69 3.52 -20.21
C GLU A 182 -28.48 4.49 -21.38
N GLU A 183 -28.21 5.75 -21.05
CA GLU A 183 -27.65 6.74 -21.97
C GLU A 183 -26.14 6.79 -21.77
N THR A 184 -25.37 6.66 -22.86
CA THR A 184 -23.91 6.80 -22.83
C THR A 184 -23.53 8.26 -22.62
N VAL A 185 -23.25 8.63 -21.38
CA VAL A 185 -22.70 9.94 -21.03
C VAL A 185 -21.18 9.92 -21.19
N GLU A 186 -20.70 10.23 -22.39
CA GLU A 186 -19.26 10.34 -22.65
C GLU A 186 -18.74 11.71 -22.19
N ILE A 187 -17.76 11.70 -21.28
CA ILE A 187 -17.08 12.92 -20.79
C ILE A 187 -15.74 13.04 -21.49
N ASN A 188 -15.53 14.14 -22.20
CA ASN A 188 -14.20 14.54 -22.61
C ASN A 188 -13.58 15.41 -21.50
N LEU A 189 -12.80 14.77 -20.63
CA LEU A 189 -12.23 15.43 -19.46
C LEU A 189 -11.33 16.61 -19.82
N HIS A 190 -10.52 16.51 -20.87
CA HIS A 190 -9.68 17.62 -21.33
C HIS A 190 -10.52 18.84 -21.73
N LYS A 191 -11.60 18.62 -22.48
CA LYS A 191 -12.53 19.69 -22.88
C LYS A 191 -13.28 20.27 -21.68
N PHE A 192 -13.72 19.43 -20.75
CA PHE A 192 -14.35 19.86 -19.50
C PHE A 192 -13.42 20.78 -18.70
N PHE A 193 -12.17 20.37 -18.48
CA PHE A 193 -11.19 21.14 -17.72
C PHE A 193 -10.79 22.45 -18.38
N SER A 194 -10.59 22.46 -19.71
CA SER A 194 -10.32 23.71 -20.43
C SER A 194 -11.44 24.72 -20.18
N LYS A 195 -12.70 24.28 -20.35
CA LYS A 195 -13.87 25.15 -20.20
C LYS A 195 -14.11 25.59 -18.76
N ILE A 196 -14.01 24.70 -17.78
CA ILE A 196 -14.27 25.07 -16.37
C ILE A 196 -13.22 26.07 -15.85
N LYS A 197 -11.98 25.99 -16.37
CA LYS A 197 -10.91 26.94 -16.10
C LYS A 197 -11.10 28.27 -16.83
N GLU A 198 -11.48 28.24 -18.11
CA GLU A 198 -11.85 29.44 -18.88
C GLU A 198 -13.01 30.21 -18.22
N LEU A 199 -13.96 29.49 -17.62
CA LEU A 199 -15.09 30.06 -16.88
C LEU A 199 -14.72 30.60 -15.49
N GLY A 200 -13.47 30.44 -15.04
CA GLY A 200 -13.02 30.85 -13.71
C GLY A 200 -13.77 30.15 -12.58
N ILE A 201 -14.26 28.93 -12.82
CA ILE A 201 -14.86 28.07 -11.78
C ILE A 201 -13.73 27.32 -11.05
N ILE A 202 -12.70 26.90 -11.77
CA ILE A 202 -11.47 26.35 -11.19
C ILE A 202 -10.32 27.32 -11.49
N LYS A 203 -9.70 27.87 -10.44
CA LYS A 203 -8.69 28.93 -10.51
C LYS A 203 -7.35 28.46 -9.94
N HIS A 204 -7.36 27.78 -8.79
CA HIS A 204 -6.17 27.48 -8.02
C HIS A 204 -5.70 26.02 -8.17
N PHE A 205 -6.61 25.09 -8.47
CA PHE A 205 -6.27 23.69 -8.73
C PHE A 205 -5.36 23.55 -9.96
N ASN A 206 -4.21 22.91 -9.78
CA ASN A 206 -3.26 22.62 -10.84
C ASN A 206 -3.43 21.17 -11.36
N LEU A 207 -3.61 21.01 -12.67
CA LEU A 207 -3.86 19.72 -13.34
C LEU A 207 -2.70 18.70 -13.23
N LYS A 208 -1.56 19.09 -12.66
CA LYS A 208 -0.33 18.27 -12.53
C LYS A 208 -0.19 17.54 -11.18
N LEU A 209 -1.30 17.28 -10.46
CA LEU A 209 -1.22 16.49 -9.23
C LEU A 209 -1.02 14.99 -9.55
N PRO A 210 -0.10 14.29 -8.86
CA PRO A 210 0.06 12.84 -8.98
C PRO A 210 -1.25 12.11 -8.65
N GLY A 211 -1.61 11.09 -9.43
CA GLY A 211 -2.85 10.31 -9.26
C GLY A 211 -4.05 10.78 -10.12
N TRP A 212 -3.93 11.90 -10.83
CA TRP A 212 -5.02 12.42 -11.66
C TRP A 212 -5.30 11.59 -12.92
N ASP A 213 -4.24 11.09 -13.56
CA ASP A 213 -4.37 10.18 -14.71
C ASP A 213 -5.11 8.89 -14.34
N GLN A 214 -5.01 8.43 -13.08
CA GLN A 214 -5.79 7.28 -12.60
C GLN A 214 -7.27 7.61 -12.47
N ILE A 215 -7.65 8.79 -11.96
CA ILE A 215 -9.06 9.23 -11.87
C ILE A 215 -9.64 9.43 -13.28
N ALA A 216 -8.88 10.04 -14.20
CA ALA A 216 -9.28 10.18 -15.59
C ALA A 216 -9.43 8.84 -16.32
N THR A 217 -8.56 7.86 -16.03
CA THR A 217 -8.67 6.49 -16.55
C THR A 217 -9.87 5.74 -15.95
N ILE A 218 -10.25 6.00 -14.70
CA ILE A 218 -11.46 5.46 -14.06
C ILE A 218 -12.74 6.00 -14.73
N MET A 219 -12.76 7.29 -15.06
CA MET A 219 -13.90 7.92 -15.73
C MET A 219 -14.03 7.54 -17.21
N ASN A 220 -12.91 7.30 -17.89
CA ASN A 220 -12.87 6.86 -19.28
C ASN A 220 -13.06 5.34 -19.45
N ASN A 221 -13.20 4.57 -18.37
CA ASN A 221 -13.41 3.12 -18.46
C ASN A 221 -14.82 2.82 -18.97
N LYS A 222 -14.93 2.79 -20.30
CA LYS A 222 -16.03 2.23 -21.10
C LYS A 222 -16.43 0.80 -20.68
N ASP A 223 -15.63 0.13 -19.85
CA ASP A 223 -15.83 -1.25 -19.41
C ASP A 223 -16.92 -1.45 -18.34
N ILE A 224 -17.20 -0.48 -17.46
CA ILE A 224 -18.22 -0.66 -16.39
C ILE A 224 -19.63 -0.79 -16.99
N LEU A 225 -19.93 -0.02 -18.04
CA LEU A 225 -21.24 -0.06 -18.68
C LEU A 225 -21.35 -1.15 -19.76
N ASN A 226 -20.23 -1.54 -20.39
CA ASN A 226 -20.21 -2.50 -21.51
C ASN A 226 -19.82 -3.94 -21.13
N GLN A 227 -19.53 -4.25 -19.86
CA GLN A 227 -19.24 -5.62 -19.43
C GLN A 227 -20.51 -6.48 -19.40
N ILE A 228 -20.53 -7.53 -20.22
CA ILE A 228 -21.64 -8.46 -20.41
C ILE A 228 -21.86 -9.37 -19.17
N ASN A 229 -20.90 -9.41 -18.22
CA ASN A 229 -20.92 -10.32 -17.07
C ASN A 229 -21.01 -9.59 -15.71
N ILE A 230 -22.18 -9.69 -15.07
CA ILE A 230 -22.50 -9.13 -13.74
C ILE A 230 -21.49 -9.56 -12.65
N LYS A 231 -20.92 -10.76 -12.78
CA LYS A 231 -19.93 -11.29 -11.83
C LYS A 231 -18.60 -10.54 -11.91
N GLU A 232 -18.09 -10.32 -13.12
CA GLU A 232 -16.84 -9.59 -13.35
C GLU A 232 -16.97 -8.12 -12.95
N PHE A 233 -18.12 -7.50 -13.26
CA PHE A 233 -18.46 -6.16 -12.83
C PHE A 233 -18.39 -6.02 -11.31
N SER A 234 -19.13 -6.87 -10.56
CA SER A 234 -19.22 -6.77 -9.11
C SER A 234 -17.87 -7.00 -8.43
N GLU A 235 -17.07 -7.91 -8.97
CA GLU A 235 -15.72 -8.22 -8.47
C GLU A 235 -14.73 -7.09 -8.75
N LEU A 236 -14.78 -6.47 -9.93
CA LEU A 236 -13.95 -5.32 -10.30
C LEU A 236 -14.32 -4.05 -9.51
N THR A 237 -15.61 -3.78 -9.33
CA THR A 237 -16.12 -2.66 -8.56
C THR A 237 -15.66 -2.76 -7.10
N GLN A 238 -15.94 -3.90 -6.44
CA GLN A 238 -15.50 -4.12 -5.07
C GLN A 238 -13.96 -4.07 -4.96
N LYS A 239 -13.24 -4.60 -5.96
CA LYS A 239 -11.78 -4.51 -6.01
C LYS A 239 -11.30 -3.06 -6.01
N ARG A 240 -11.88 -2.21 -6.86
CA ARG A 240 -11.55 -0.78 -6.96
C ARG A 240 -11.88 -0.01 -5.69
N MET A 241 -13.02 -0.32 -5.05
CA MET A 241 -13.37 0.24 -3.75
C MET A 241 -12.33 -0.11 -2.70
N ASP A 242 -11.99 -1.39 -2.61
CA ASP A 242 -11.06 -1.87 -1.60
C ASP A 242 -9.67 -1.23 -1.81
N GLU A 243 -9.19 -1.10 -3.06
CA GLU A 243 -7.88 -0.50 -3.39
C GLU A 243 -7.74 0.98 -3.00
N LYS A 244 -8.84 1.70 -2.83
CA LYS A 244 -8.84 3.12 -2.41
C LYS A 244 -8.72 3.31 -0.91
N ILE A 245 -8.87 2.26 -0.12
CA ILE A 245 -8.84 2.33 1.34
C ILE A 245 -7.38 2.51 1.77
N LYS A 246 -7.04 3.70 2.22
CA LYS A 246 -5.78 4.00 2.90
C LYS A 246 -5.95 3.84 4.40
N LEU A 247 -5.11 3.02 5.02
CA LEU A 247 -5.06 2.95 6.50
C LEU A 247 -4.20 4.05 7.11
N PHE A 248 -3.32 4.65 6.32
CA PHE A 248 -2.49 5.76 6.72
C PHE A 248 -2.32 6.73 5.53
N ASP A 249 -2.32 8.02 5.82
CA ASP A 249 -2.23 9.07 4.80
C ASP A 249 -1.48 10.28 5.35
N PHE A 250 -0.31 10.58 4.77
CA PHE A 250 0.49 11.74 5.18
C PHE A 250 -0.24 13.06 4.97
N TYR A 251 -1.08 13.16 3.94
CA TYR A 251 -1.78 14.41 3.58
C TYR A 251 -2.76 14.88 4.66
N ASN A 252 -3.25 13.96 5.50
CA ASN A 252 -4.28 14.24 6.51
C ASN A 252 -3.73 14.27 7.94
N LEU A 253 -2.41 14.29 8.11
CA LEU A 253 -1.79 14.35 9.43
C LEU A 253 -1.99 15.73 10.08
N GLN A 254 -2.55 15.73 11.28
CA GLN A 254 -2.55 16.91 12.14
C GLN A 254 -1.24 16.95 12.92
N VAL A 255 -0.38 17.91 12.56
CA VAL A 255 0.97 18.08 13.10
C VAL A 255 1.08 19.40 13.84
N ASP A 256 1.68 19.36 15.03
CA ASP A 256 2.01 20.54 15.82
C ASP A 256 3.42 21.02 15.44
N LYS A 257 3.57 22.28 15.03
CA LYS A 257 4.89 22.87 14.75
C LYS A 257 5.63 23.15 16.06
N VAL A 258 6.87 22.70 16.15
CA VAL A 258 7.78 22.94 17.28
C VAL A 258 9.04 23.65 16.80
N ASP A 259 9.72 24.36 17.70
CA ASP A 259 10.93 25.12 17.36
C ASP A 259 12.18 24.23 17.16
N ASP A 260 12.19 23.04 17.77
CA ASP A 260 13.29 22.07 17.65
C ASP A 260 12.75 20.64 17.87
N ILE A 261 12.66 19.87 16.78
CA ILE A 261 12.18 18.48 16.81
C ILE A 261 13.17 17.52 17.49
N SER A 262 14.44 17.91 17.70
CA SER A 262 15.47 17.04 18.29
C SER A 262 15.07 16.51 19.67
N ASN A 263 14.41 17.33 20.48
CA ASN A 263 13.97 16.95 21.84
C ASN A 263 12.82 15.93 21.85
N HIS A 264 12.28 15.59 20.68
CA HIS A 264 11.13 14.71 20.50
C HIS A 264 11.46 13.41 19.76
N LEU A 265 12.73 13.21 19.38
CA LEU A 265 13.19 11.99 18.72
C LEU A 265 13.22 10.81 19.72
N ASP A 266 12.65 9.67 19.32
CA ASP A 266 12.75 8.40 20.09
C ASP A 266 13.69 7.41 19.37
N PHE A 267 13.46 7.19 18.07
CA PHE A 267 14.18 6.18 17.29
C PHE A 267 14.41 6.58 15.83
N GLY A 268 13.42 7.22 15.21
CA GLY A 268 13.50 7.65 13.82
C GLY A 268 12.64 8.85 13.55
N VAL A 269 12.74 9.38 12.33
CA VAL A 269 12.00 10.55 11.89
C VAL A 269 11.50 10.34 10.47
N PHE A 270 10.32 10.86 10.14
CA PHE A 270 9.85 10.93 8.77
C PHE A 270 10.32 12.23 8.12
N ALA A 271 10.90 12.14 6.93
CA ALA A 271 11.38 13.25 6.15
C ALA A 271 10.48 13.44 4.92
N ILE A 272 9.99 14.66 4.72
CA ILE A 272 9.16 15.04 3.58
C ILE A 272 9.79 16.24 2.91
N LYS A 273 10.11 16.10 1.62
CA LYS A 273 10.71 17.17 0.82
C LYS A 273 9.68 17.97 0.02
N ASN A 274 8.68 17.30 -0.52
CA ASN A 274 7.64 17.88 -1.36
C ASN A 274 6.47 18.40 -0.51
N CYS A 275 6.79 19.23 0.49
CA CYS A 275 5.80 19.93 1.29
C CYS A 275 5.68 21.38 0.79
N GLU A 276 4.45 21.82 0.48
CA GLU A 276 4.20 23.17 -0.07
C GLU A 276 4.51 24.29 0.94
N ASP A 277 4.42 23.99 2.24
CA ASP A 277 4.62 24.93 3.34
C ASP A 277 6.09 25.17 3.74
N LEU A 278 7.06 24.64 2.99
CA LEU A 278 8.48 24.84 3.28
C LEU A 278 8.87 26.31 3.08
N THR A 279 9.39 26.94 4.13
CA THR A 279 9.91 28.32 4.07
C THR A 279 11.22 28.38 3.29
N ASN A 280 12.07 27.35 3.40
CA ASN A 280 13.27 27.18 2.59
C ASN A 280 13.18 25.89 1.74
N LYS A 281 13.25 26.06 0.42
CA LYS A 281 13.22 24.95 -0.55
C LYS A 281 14.40 23.99 -0.46
N GLU A 282 15.47 24.31 0.26
CA GLU A 282 16.58 23.39 0.54
C GLU A 282 16.31 22.49 1.76
N ASN A 283 15.42 22.89 2.65
CA ASN A 283 15.07 22.17 3.87
C ASN A 283 14.10 21.01 3.62
N PHE A 284 13.94 20.17 4.64
CA PHE A 284 12.97 19.10 4.72
C PHE A 284 12.00 19.41 5.85
N TYR A 285 10.77 18.93 5.68
CA TYR A 285 9.79 18.90 6.75
C TYR A 285 9.93 17.58 7.48
N PHE A 286 10.34 17.63 8.74
CA PHE A 286 10.52 16.44 9.56
C PHE A 286 9.32 16.24 10.47
N ILE A 287 8.85 15.01 10.58
CA ILE A 287 7.70 14.63 11.41
C ILE A 287 8.10 13.46 12.31
N THR A 288 7.76 13.55 13.59
CA THR A 288 7.83 12.43 14.53
C THR A 288 6.56 12.35 15.36
N GLU A 289 6.27 11.16 15.86
CA GLU A 289 5.24 10.95 16.88
C GLU A 289 5.89 11.06 18.25
N THR A 290 5.26 11.78 19.17
CA THR A 290 5.74 12.00 20.53
C THR A 290 4.57 12.26 21.49
N PHE A 291 4.87 12.40 22.77
CA PHE A 291 3.88 12.74 23.78
C PHE A 291 3.93 14.22 24.14
N ILE A 292 2.79 14.89 24.01
CA ILE A 292 2.55 16.19 24.66
C ILE A 292 1.75 15.91 25.93
N GLY A 293 2.46 15.80 27.05
CA GLY A 293 1.89 15.32 28.30
C GLY A 293 1.60 13.81 28.24
N THR A 294 0.32 13.43 28.21
CA THR A 294 -0.12 12.02 28.10
C THR A 294 -0.78 11.68 26.77
N ILE A 295 -0.83 12.64 25.84
CA ILE A 295 -1.54 12.51 24.56
C ILE A 295 -0.52 12.25 23.45
N PRO A 296 -0.67 11.16 22.67
CA PRO A 296 0.09 10.95 21.44
C PRO A 296 -0.19 12.05 20.42
N SER A 297 0.84 12.74 19.97
CA SER A 297 0.78 13.86 19.03
C SER A 297 1.86 13.72 17.98
N TYR A 298 1.58 14.21 16.77
CA TYR A 298 2.63 14.40 15.77
C TYR A 298 3.20 15.79 15.92
N VAL A 299 4.52 15.88 16.00
CA VAL A 299 5.23 17.16 16.02
C VAL A 299 6.11 17.26 14.79
N SER A 300 6.33 18.49 14.36
CA SER A 300 7.06 18.77 13.13
C SER A 300 7.95 19.99 13.24
N ASP A 301 9.03 19.98 12.47
CA ASP A 301 9.98 21.08 12.36
C ASP A 301 10.57 21.11 10.94
N GLU A 302 10.92 22.30 10.48
CA GLU A 302 11.60 22.50 9.20
C GLU A 302 13.11 22.59 9.46
N ALA A 303 13.86 21.59 8.97
CA ALA A 303 15.31 21.57 9.16
C ALA A 303 16.08 21.18 7.88
N PRO A 304 17.36 21.57 7.77
CA PRO A 304 18.21 21.23 6.63
C PRO A 304 18.58 19.74 6.58
N TYR A 305 19.00 19.26 5.41
CA TYR A 305 19.37 17.85 5.18
C TYR A 305 20.34 17.26 6.20
N HIS A 306 21.30 18.05 6.70
CA HIS A 306 22.31 17.57 7.66
C HIS A 306 21.73 17.18 9.02
N PHE A 307 20.48 17.58 9.33
CA PHE A 307 19.74 17.12 10.49
C PHE A 307 19.63 15.58 10.56
N LEU A 308 19.55 14.92 9.41
CA LEU A 308 19.52 13.46 9.30
C LEU A 308 20.79 12.77 9.83
N ASN A 309 21.88 13.51 10.08
CA ASN A 309 23.10 12.99 10.71
C ASN A 309 23.00 12.94 12.24
N ASN A 310 21.87 13.36 12.84
CA ASN A 310 21.68 13.29 14.28
C ASN A 310 21.79 11.81 14.74
N PRO A 311 22.67 11.48 15.71
CA PRO A 311 22.91 10.10 16.15
C PRO A 311 21.68 9.42 16.79
N GLU A 312 20.67 10.19 17.21
CA GLU A 312 19.40 9.68 17.73
C GLU A 312 18.51 9.12 16.61
N ILE A 313 18.72 9.54 15.36
CA ILE A 313 18.01 9.02 14.19
C ILE A 313 18.64 7.69 13.77
N LYS A 314 18.01 6.58 14.18
CA LYS A 314 18.40 5.22 13.79
C LYS A 314 17.70 4.75 12.51
N VAL A 315 16.64 5.42 12.09
CA VAL A 315 15.88 5.09 10.88
C VAL A 315 15.23 6.35 10.31
N ILE A 316 15.18 6.43 8.97
CA ILE A 316 14.56 7.54 8.25
C ILE A 316 13.33 7.01 7.53
N GLY A 317 12.16 7.56 7.83
CA GLY A 317 10.92 7.27 7.12
C GLY A 317 10.71 8.24 5.95
N ILE A 318 10.20 7.74 4.82
CA ILE A 318 9.74 8.55 3.69
C ILE A 318 8.39 8.01 3.16
N SER A 319 7.63 8.86 2.49
CA SER A 319 6.44 8.43 1.73
C SER A 319 6.86 7.72 0.44
N SER A 320 6.07 6.75 -0.03
CA SER A 320 6.23 6.15 -1.36
C SER A 320 6.18 7.18 -2.50
N ASN A 321 5.55 8.35 -2.29
CA ASN A 321 5.53 9.44 -3.25
C ASN A 321 6.90 10.13 -3.45
N GLU A 322 7.83 9.95 -2.51
CA GLU A 322 9.21 10.46 -2.59
C GLU A 322 10.25 9.36 -2.84
N PHE A 323 9.76 8.19 -3.27
CA PHE A 323 10.59 7.06 -3.63
C PHE A 323 10.61 6.90 -5.16
N ASP A 324 11.80 6.89 -5.74
CA ASP A 324 12.00 6.64 -7.16
C ASP A 324 11.97 5.13 -7.40
N VAL A 325 10.80 4.61 -7.75
CA VAL A 325 10.60 3.19 -8.08
C VAL A 325 11.45 2.77 -9.28
N ILE A 326 11.75 3.65 -10.23
CA ILE A 326 12.55 3.33 -11.42
C ILE A 326 14.01 3.07 -11.06
N ASN A 327 14.54 3.80 -10.08
CA ASN A 327 15.93 3.63 -9.66
C ASN A 327 16.06 2.92 -8.30
N MET A 328 14.95 2.45 -7.72
CA MET A 328 14.89 1.78 -6.41
C MET A 328 15.61 2.53 -5.28
N LYS A 329 15.42 3.86 -5.24
CA LYS A 329 16.08 4.73 -4.25
C LYS A 329 15.18 5.89 -3.80
N PRO A 330 15.40 6.45 -2.59
CA PRO A 330 14.80 7.72 -2.20
C PRO A 330 15.16 8.83 -3.19
N SER A 331 14.22 9.70 -3.53
CA SER A 331 14.45 10.77 -4.51
C SER A 331 15.39 11.86 -4.01
N TYR A 332 15.37 12.14 -2.70
CA TYR A 332 16.06 13.30 -2.12
C TYR A 332 17.04 12.93 -0.98
N ILE A 333 17.10 11.66 -0.61
CA ILE A 333 17.90 11.18 0.52
C ILE A 333 18.94 10.19 0.03
N ASP A 334 20.21 10.50 0.26
CA ASP A 334 21.29 9.56 0.02
C ASP A 334 21.29 8.43 1.07
N VAL A 335 21.15 7.18 0.61
CA VAL A 335 21.11 6.00 1.47
C VAL A 335 22.54 5.65 1.88
N LYS A 336 22.95 6.17 3.04
CA LYS A 336 24.24 5.86 3.66
C LYS A 336 24.09 4.67 4.60
N ASP A 337 24.48 4.81 5.86
CA ASP A 337 24.42 3.72 6.85
C ASP A 337 23.08 3.61 7.58
N THR A 338 22.30 4.69 7.57
CA THR A 338 20.99 4.72 8.22
C THR A 338 19.95 3.98 7.37
N PRO A 339 19.24 2.98 7.93
CA PRO A 339 18.10 2.33 7.28
C PRO A 339 17.03 3.34 6.87
N VAL A 340 16.41 3.07 5.73
CA VAL A 340 15.30 3.85 5.19
C VAL A 340 14.04 3.00 5.15
N VAL A 341 12.94 3.57 5.65
CA VAL A 341 11.62 2.98 5.63
C VAL A 341 10.77 3.74 4.63
N VAL A 342 10.25 3.03 3.63
CA VAL A 342 9.31 3.58 2.65
C VAL A 342 7.91 3.17 3.09
N LEU A 343 7.13 4.14 3.54
CA LEU A 343 5.74 3.92 3.90
C LEU A 343 4.87 4.03 2.65
N VAL A 344 4.33 2.88 2.23
CA VAL A 344 3.54 2.74 1.02
C VAL A 344 2.09 3.08 1.31
N GLU A 345 1.55 4.04 0.56
CA GLU A 345 0.19 4.56 0.81
C GLU A 345 -0.89 3.91 -0.07
N SER A 346 -0.52 3.25 -1.16
CA SER A 346 -1.49 2.70 -2.11
C SER A 346 -1.21 1.25 -2.52
N TYR A 347 -2.28 0.53 -2.85
CA TYR A 347 -2.18 -0.84 -3.36
C TYR A 347 -1.40 -0.91 -4.68
N THR A 348 -1.56 0.10 -5.53
CA THR A 348 -0.89 0.19 -6.83
C THR A 348 0.62 0.32 -6.66
N ASP A 349 1.07 1.22 -5.77
CA ASP A 349 2.50 1.43 -5.51
C ASP A 349 3.13 0.17 -4.91
N ALA A 350 2.44 -0.46 -3.94
CA ALA A 350 2.91 -1.73 -3.36
C ALA A 350 3.09 -2.80 -4.44
N LYS A 351 2.12 -2.91 -5.36
CA LYS A 351 2.18 -3.87 -6.46
C LYS A 351 3.30 -3.57 -7.45
N GLU A 352 3.51 -2.31 -7.80
CA GLU A 352 4.57 -1.89 -8.73
C GLU A 352 5.95 -2.19 -8.16
N ILE A 353 6.19 -1.79 -6.91
CA ILE A 353 7.47 -2.00 -6.22
C ILE A 353 7.77 -3.49 -6.08
N ILE A 354 6.80 -4.29 -5.60
CA ILE A 354 7.03 -5.74 -5.43
C ILE A 354 7.30 -6.42 -6.78
N ASN A 355 6.53 -6.09 -7.83
CA ASN A 355 6.78 -6.64 -9.17
C ASN A 355 8.19 -6.32 -9.65
N LYS A 356 8.64 -5.09 -9.44
CA LYS A 356 9.99 -4.68 -9.81
C LYS A 356 11.06 -5.51 -9.09
N ILE A 357 10.94 -5.66 -7.77
CA ILE A 357 11.86 -6.49 -6.98
C ILE A 357 11.87 -7.93 -7.49
N LEU A 358 10.70 -8.49 -7.85
CA LEU A 358 10.60 -9.86 -8.36
C LEU A 358 11.22 -10.06 -9.75
N ILE A 359 11.31 -8.99 -10.56
CA ILE A 359 11.95 -9.02 -11.88
C ILE A 359 13.48 -8.93 -11.73
N GLU A 360 13.95 -8.05 -10.85
CA GLU A 360 15.36 -7.67 -10.75
C GLU A 360 16.15 -8.48 -9.71
N GLY A 361 15.47 -9.06 -8.72
CA GLY A 361 16.15 -9.72 -7.61
C GLY A 361 15.26 -10.64 -6.79
N GLU A 362 15.60 -10.74 -5.51
CA GLU A 362 14.94 -11.63 -4.55
C GLU A 362 14.19 -10.81 -3.49
N LEU A 363 12.94 -11.19 -3.24
CA LEU A 363 12.03 -10.53 -2.31
C LEU A 363 11.99 -11.25 -0.96
N TYR A 364 12.20 -10.49 0.12
CA TYR A 364 11.74 -10.88 1.45
C TYR A 364 10.43 -10.17 1.75
N ILE A 365 9.40 -10.95 2.11
CA ILE A 365 8.06 -10.46 2.37
C ILE A 365 7.49 -11.10 3.64
N GLY A 366 6.86 -10.28 4.46
CA GLY A 366 6.28 -10.69 5.72
C GLY A 366 4.97 -9.98 6.01
N ASP A 367 3.99 -10.71 6.52
CA ASP A 367 2.73 -10.14 7.02
C ASP A 367 2.68 -10.27 8.54
N LEU A 368 2.13 -9.28 9.24
CA LEU A 368 1.97 -9.38 10.69
C LEU A 368 1.09 -10.55 11.10
N TYR A 369 0.07 -10.89 10.31
CA TYR A 369 -0.93 -11.85 10.70
C TYR A 369 -1.13 -12.94 9.67
N ASP A 370 -1.19 -14.18 10.14
CA ASP A 370 -1.62 -15.28 9.29
C ASP A 370 -3.11 -15.22 8.96
N GLN A 371 -3.54 -16.01 7.99
CA GLN A 371 -4.94 -16.02 7.52
C GLN A 371 -5.95 -16.48 8.59
N SER A 372 -5.52 -17.16 9.66
CA SER A 372 -6.39 -17.67 10.72
C SER A 372 -6.83 -16.60 11.73
N MET A 373 -6.06 -15.52 11.86
CA MET A 373 -6.40 -14.40 12.75
C MET A 373 -7.64 -13.64 12.21
N ASN A 374 -8.59 -13.28 13.08
CA ASN A 374 -9.75 -12.51 12.66
C ASN A 374 -9.51 -11.01 12.88
N ASN A 375 -8.85 -10.36 11.91
CA ASN A 375 -8.49 -8.95 11.94
C ASN A 375 -8.81 -8.26 10.61
N PHE A 376 -9.16 -6.98 10.68
CA PHE A 376 -9.56 -6.18 9.52
C PHE A 376 -8.37 -5.63 8.73
N SER A 377 -7.35 -5.15 9.44
CA SER A 377 -6.13 -4.54 8.90
C SER A 377 -4.88 -5.36 9.19
N THR A 378 -3.84 -5.19 8.37
CA THR A 378 -2.51 -5.75 8.58
C THR A 378 -1.43 -4.86 7.98
N PHE A 379 -0.17 -5.15 8.31
CA PHE A 379 0.99 -4.44 7.79
C PHE A 379 1.83 -5.45 7.02
N LEU A 380 1.95 -5.20 5.71
CA LEU A 380 2.79 -6.00 4.83
C LEU A 380 4.17 -5.35 4.76
N PHE A 381 5.18 -6.07 5.24
CA PHE A 381 6.57 -5.67 5.18
C PHE A 381 7.23 -6.37 4.00
N PHE A 382 8.01 -5.64 3.21
CA PHE A 382 8.79 -6.26 2.16
C PHE A 382 10.08 -5.51 1.89
N ARG A 383 11.05 -6.23 1.31
CA ARG A 383 12.39 -5.73 1.07
C ARG A 383 13.05 -6.50 -0.07
N GLU A 384 13.84 -5.79 -0.86
CA GLU A 384 14.78 -6.40 -1.80
C GLU A 384 16.01 -6.92 -1.05
N ARG A 385 16.39 -8.18 -1.29
CA ARG A 385 17.53 -8.81 -0.62
C ARG A 385 18.85 -8.05 -0.82
N THR A 386 19.11 -7.57 -2.04
CA THR A 386 20.34 -6.88 -2.44
C THR A 386 20.47 -5.45 -1.91
N GLU A 387 19.35 -4.84 -1.51
CA GLU A 387 19.25 -3.52 -0.89
C GLU A 387 18.69 -3.61 0.54
N PRO A 388 19.45 -4.21 1.48
CA PRO A 388 18.94 -4.55 2.81
C PRO A 388 18.59 -3.33 3.68
N LYS A 389 19.07 -2.14 3.29
CA LYS A 389 18.87 -0.88 4.03
C LYS A 389 17.49 -0.26 3.79
N ILE A 390 16.77 -0.67 2.76
CA ILE A 390 15.47 -0.13 2.40
C ILE A 390 14.39 -1.14 2.80
N ILE A 391 13.45 -0.73 3.65
CA ILE A 391 12.30 -1.57 4.04
C ILE A 391 11.02 -0.88 3.61
N PHE A 392 10.18 -1.59 2.90
CA PHE A 392 8.85 -1.12 2.51
C PHE A 392 7.82 -1.63 3.49
N ILE A 393 6.86 -0.76 3.84
CA ILE A 393 5.77 -1.09 4.74
C ILE A 393 4.48 -0.61 4.10
N PHE A 394 3.53 -1.53 3.92
CA PHE A 394 2.22 -1.23 3.39
C PHE A 394 1.15 -1.54 4.45
N PRO A 395 0.68 -0.52 5.20
CA PRO A 395 -0.49 -0.65 6.06
C PRO A 395 -1.73 -0.78 5.19
N THR A 396 -2.40 -1.93 5.26
CA THR A 396 -3.51 -2.23 4.36
C THR A 396 -4.57 -3.12 4.99
N LEU A 397 -5.70 -3.28 4.31
CA LEU A 397 -6.69 -4.28 4.72
C LEU A 397 -6.14 -5.68 4.55
N LYS A 398 -6.45 -6.58 5.49
CA LYS A 398 -6.00 -7.97 5.42
C LYS A 398 -6.40 -8.64 4.10
N LYS A 399 -7.62 -8.38 3.62
CA LYS A 399 -8.11 -8.88 2.33
C LYS A 399 -7.26 -8.39 1.15
N LEU A 400 -6.78 -7.15 1.19
CA LEU A 400 -5.93 -6.55 0.17
C LEU A 400 -4.54 -7.18 0.18
N SER A 401 -3.92 -7.34 1.35
CA SER A 401 -2.64 -8.06 1.51
C SER A 401 -2.72 -9.46 0.88
N ILE A 402 -3.73 -10.26 1.28
CA ILE A 402 -3.93 -11.63 0.76
C ILE A 402 -4.11 -11.62 -0.76
N ARG A 403 -4.86 -10.65 -1.30
CA ARG A 403 -5.06 -10.53 -2.74
C ARG A 403 -3.76 -10.19 -3.45
N LEU A 404 -2.99 -9.24 -2.94
CA LEU A 404 -1.72 -8.82 -3.52
C LEU A 404 -0.74 -10.00 -3.60
N ILE A 405 -0.60 -10.75 -2.51
CA ILE A 405 0.26 -11.94 -2.44
C ILE A 405 -0.16 -12.99 -3.49
N LYS A 406 -1.46 -13.25 -3.63
CA LYS A 406 -1.99 -14.20 -4.62
C LYS A 406 -1.84 -13.73 -6.07
N GLU A 407 -2.11 -12.45 -6.33
CA GLU A 407 -1.95 -11.86 -7.67
C GLU A 407 -0.50 -11.93 -8.17
N LEU A 408 0.46 -11.87 -7.25
CA LEU A 408 1.90 -11.90 -7.54
C LEU A 408 2.51 -13.31 -7.47
N GLY A 409 1.75 -14.33 -7.02
CA GLY A 409 2.24 -15.71 -6.93
C GLY A 409 3.37 -15.92 -5.91
N ILE A 410 3.37 -15.13 -4.82
CA ILE A 410 4.44 -15.12 -3.81
C ILE A 410 4.05 -15.78 -2.48
N GLU A 411 2.99 -16.58 -2.45
CA GLU A 411 2.48 -17.25 -1.25
C GLU A 411 3.55 -18.08 -0.54
N ASN A 412 4.37 -18.79 -1.31
CA ASN A 412 5.42 -19.66 -0.77
C ASN A 412 6.58 -18.89 -0.12
N GLY A 413 6.73 -17.60 -0.41
CA GLY A 413 7.77 -16.75 0.18
C GLY A 413 7.30 -15.94 1.39
N LEU A 414 6.02 -16.01 1.74
CA LEU A 414 5.43 -15.17 2.78
C LEU A 414 5.74 -15.69 4.19
N ALA A 415 6.45 -14.88 4.98
CA ALA A 415 6.62 -15.11 6.41
C ALA A 415 5.51 -14.41 7.22
N TYR A 416 5.14 -14.98 8.35
CA TYR A 416 4.23 -14.33 9.31
C TYR A 416 5.01 -13.92 10.55
N SER A 417 4.59 -12.85 11.25
CA SER A 417 5.35 -12.32 12.41
C SER A 417 5.60 -13.29 13.56
N LYS A 418 4.82 -14.37 13.65
CA LYS A 418 5.04 -15.48 14.60
C LYS A 418 6.20 -16.43 14.22
N ASN A 419 6.70 -16.34 12.98
CA ASN A 419 7.74 -17.20 12.41
C ASN A 419 9.09 -16.47 12.39
N GLU A 420 10.18 -17.16 12.76
CA GLU A 420 11.53 -16.58 12.80
C GLU A 420 12.00 -16.02 11.44
N GLN A 421 11.53 -16.60 10.34
CA GLN A 421 11.78 -16.12 8.96
C GLN A 421 11.34 -14.67 8.73
N PHE A 422 10.34 -14.18 9.47
CA PHE A 422 9.88 -12.79 9.37
C PHE A 422 10.99 -11.78 9.72
N ILE A 423 11.92 -12.16 10.59
CA ILE A 423 13.03 -11.30 11.02
C ILE A 423 13.97 -10.98 9.85
N LYS A 424 14.03 -11.81 8.79
CA LYS A 424 14.81 -11.51 7.58
C LYS A 424 14.39 -10.19 6.94
N VAL A 425 13.11 -9.81 7.02
CA VAL A 425 12.61 -8.54 6.47
C VAL A 425 13.16 -7.34 7.26
N MET A 426 13.36 -7.50 8.57
CA MET A 426 13.84 -6.46 9.49
C MET A 426 15.32 -6.62 9.86
N SER A 427 16.08 -7.43 9.12
CA SER A 427 17.42 -7.85 9.53
C SER A 427 18.45 -6.71 9.61
N VAL A 428 18.15 -5.57 8.98
CA VAL A 428 19.03 -4.38 8.95
C VAL A 428 19.28 -3.80 10.35
N PHE A 429 18.35 -4.01 11.28
CA PHE A 429 18.48 -3.55 12.67
C PHE A 429 19.42 -4.45 13.50
N GLY A 430 19.86 -5.58 12.95
CA GLY A 430 20.94 -6.42 13.47
C GLY A 430 20.60 -7.28 14.70
N ASN A 431 19.80 -6.77 15.64
CA ASN A 431 19.43 -7.47 16.88
C ASN A 431 17.96 -7.26 17.29
N GLU A 432 17.49 -8.10 18.20
CA GLU A 432 16.09 -8.17 18.66
C GLU A 432 15.62 -6.87 19.32
N VAL A 433 16.51 -6.19 20.06
CA VAL A 433 16.18 -4.95 20.79
C VAL A 433 15.93 -3.82 19.79
N GLU A 434 16.78 -3.68 18.80
CA GLU A 434 16.63 -2.65 17.76
C GLU A 434 15.43 -2.96 16.85
N VAL A 435 15.16 -4.23 16.53
CA VAL A 435 13.92 -4.63 15.83
C VAL A 435 12.68 -4.28 16.66
N LEU A 436 12.71 -4.47 17.99
CA LEU A 436 11.59 -4.12 18.86
C LEU A 436 11.39 -2.60 18.95
N LYS A 437 12.47 -1.81 19.05
CA LYS A 437 12.40 -0.35 19.03
C LYS A 437 11.86 0.17 17.70
N PHE A 438 12.30 -0.42 16.59
CA PHE A 438 11.78 -0.13 15.26
C PHE A 438 10.28 -0.43 15.17
N ALA A 439 9.84 -1.62 15.62
CA ALA A 439 8.44 -2.00 15.64
C ALA A 439 7.60 -1.03 16.49
N LYS A 440 8.09 -0.66 17.68
CA LYS A 440 7.47 0.36 18.53
C LYS A 440 7.30 1.68 17.78
N TRP A 441 8.40 2.19 17.21
CA TRP A 441 8.42 3.47 16.50
C TRP A 441 7.41 3.51 15.35
N ILE A 442 7.47 2.52 14.46
CA ILE A 442 6.63 2.54 13.25
C ILE A 442 5.15 2.32 13.55
N PHE A 443 4.82 1.44 14.51
CA PHE A 443 3.43 1.21 14.89
C PHE A 443 2.85 2.37 15.68
N SER A 444 3.62 3.00 16.58
CA SER A 444 3.17 4.20 17.31
C SER A 444 2.90 5.34 16.34
N PHE A 445 3.79 5.54 15.36
CA PHE A 445 3.61 6.54 14.32
C PHE A 445 2.35 6.28 13.48
N ILE A 446 2.14 5.07 12.96
CA ILE A 446 1.00 4.80 12.06
C ILE A 446 -0.34 4.78 12.81
N MET A 447 -0.36 4.27 14.05
CA MET A 447 -1.60 4.13 14.83
C MET A 447 -1.90 5.33 15.74
N LYS A 448 -0.99 6.30 15.83
CA LYS A 448 -1.03 7.43 16.79
C LYS A 448 -1.32 6.94 18.21
N SER A 449 -0.51 6.01 18.70
CA SER A 449 -0.74 5.33 20.00
C SER A 449 0.44 5.45 20.94
N SER A 450 0.14 5.33 22.24
CA SER A 450 1.14 5.38 23.30
C SER A 450 2.10 4.17 23.34
N CYS A 451 1.75 3.09 22.63
CA CYS A 451 2.46 1.81 22.60
C CYS A 451 2.93 1.35 23.98
N ARG A 452 1.99 1.24 24.93
CA ARG A 452 2.27 0.63 26.22
C ARG A 452 2.05 -0.88 26.10
N PHE A 453 3.14 -1.62 25.81
CA PHE A 453 3.12 -3.09 25.66
C PHE A 453 2.49 -3.84 26.85
N THR A 454 2.33 -3.18 28.00
CA THR A 454 1.68 -3.72 29.21
C THR A 454 0.16 -3.55 29.24
N VAL A 455 -0.42 -2.77 28.32
CA VAL A 455 -1.86 -2.50 28.25
C VAL A 455 -2.43 -3.32 27.09
N LEU A 456 -3.12 -4.42 27.42
CA LEU A 456 -3.72 -5.32 26.42
C LEU A 456 -4.79 -4.65 25.56
N GLU A 457 -5.31 -3.51 25.97
CA GLU A 457 -6.30 -2.71 25.23
C GLU A 457 -5.66 -1.78 24.18
N ASP A 458 -4.36 -1.47 24.30
CA ASP A 458 -3.64 -0.60 23.37
C ASP A 458 -3.57 -1.27 21.97
N PRO A 459 -4.04 -0.59 20.90
CA PRO A 459 -4.04 -1.14 19.54
C PRO A 459 -2.66 -1.60 19.08
N VAL A 460 -1.59 -0.89 19.45
CA VAL A 460 -0.22 -1.26 19.05
C VAL A 460 0.23 -2.52 19.76
N THR A 461 -0.10 -2.69 21.05
CA THR A 461 0.19 -3.90 21.82
C THR A 461 -0.47 -5.13 21.21
N LYS A 462 -1.74 -5.02 20.80
CA LYS A 462 -2.43 -6.09 20.08
C LYS A 462 -1.81 -6.36 18.70
N MET A 463 -1.34 -5.30 18.04
CA MET A 463 -0.77 -5.39 16.70
C MET A 463 0.60 -6.06 16.66
N SER A 464 1.45 -5.71 17.61
CA SER A 464 2.82 -6.19 17.69
C SER A 464 2.95 -7.50 18.48
N PHE A 465 1.87 -8.08 18.99
CA PHE A 465 1.93 -9.18 19.96
C PHE A 465 2.76 -10.37 19.48
N ASP A 466 2.47 -10.89 18.29
CA ASP A 466 3.17 -12.06 17.74
C ASP A 466 4.64 -11.77 17.47
N LEU A 467 4.95 -10.59 16.91
CA LEU A 467 6.33 -10.13 16.70
C LEU A 467 7.08 -10.00 18.03
N THR A 468 6.46 -9.36 19.03
CA THR A 468 7.06 -9.15 20.35
C THR A 468 7.33 -10.48 21.03
N ARG A 469 6.37 -11.42 20.97
CA ARG A 469 6.52 -12.77 21.49
C ARG A 469 7.63 -13.53 20.77
N LEU A 470 7.71 -13.44 19.45
CA LEU A 470 8.79 -14.03 18.66
C LEU A 470 10.14 -13.49 19.14
N LEU A 471 10.31 -12.17 19.23
CA LEU A 471 11.54 -11.50 19.63
C LEU A 471 11.98 -11.90 21.06
N ILE A 472 11.04 -12.00 22.00
CA ILE A 472 11.32 -12.50 23.36
C ILE A 472 11.77 -13.96 23.36
N ASN A 473 11.16 -14.80 22.52
CA ASN A 473 11.55 -16.22 22.45
C ASN A 473 12.95 -16.40 21.85
N VAL A 474 13.31 -15.56 20.89
CA VAL A 474 14.58 -15.68 20.17
C VAL A 474 15.74 -14.98 20.87
N VAL A 475 15.51 -13.90 21.63
CA VAL A 475 16.58 -13.18 22.38
C VAL A 475 17.26 -14.08 23.42
N MET A 476 16.58 -15.14 23.87
CA MET A 476 17.14 -16.13 24.79
C MET A 476 18.15 -17.08 24.13
N LYS A 477 18.31 -17.05 22.80
CA LYS A 477 19.27 -17.90 22.06
C LYS A 477 20.64 -17.22 22.00
N ILE A 478 21.71 -17.97 22.28
CA ILE A 478 23.10 -17.48 22.12
C ILE A 478 23.42 -17.36 20.62
N ARG A 479 23.84 -16.16 20.19
CA ARG A 479 24.12 -15.84 18.77
C ARG A 479 25.37 -14.99 18.60
N ILE A 480 25.92 -15.01 17.40
CA ILE A 480 27.04 -14.15 17.01
C ILE A 480 26.57 -12.69 16.80
N PRO A 481 27.48 -11.70 16.88
CA PRO A 481 27.14 -10.32 16.52
C PRO A 481 26.62 -10.21 15.08
N ASP A 482 25.59 -9.39 14.91
CA ASP A 482 24.92 -9.12 13.64
C ASP A 482 24.33 -10.39 12.97
N TYR A 483 23.88 -11.33 13.80
CA TYR A 483 23.38 -12.63 13.36
C TYR A 483 22.28 -12.51 12.30
N TYR A 484 21.28 -11.64 12.51
CA TYR A 484 20.14 -11.57 11.59
C TYR A 484 20.51 -11.02 10.23
N ASN A 485 21.39 -10.03 10.18
CA ASN A 485 21.89 -9.50 8.91
C ASN A 485 22.67 -10.58 8.16
N LYS A 486 23.56 -11.31 8.83
CA LYS A 486 24.29 -12.45 8.24
C LYS A 486 23.38 -13.58 7.80
N TRP A 487 22.35 -13.89 8.58
CA TRP A 487 21.38 -14.94 8.26
C TRP A 487 20.50 -14.56 7.08
N ALA A 488 20.00 -13.33 7.04
CA ALA A 488 19.30 -12.78 5.89
C ALA A 488 20.23 -12.67 4.67
N ALA A 489 21.55 -12.65 4.88
CA ALA A 489 22.53 -12.65 3.81
C ALA A 489 22.84 -14.01 3.20
N LEU A 490 22.44 -15.12 3.83
CA LEU A 490 22.70 -16.45 3.26
C LEU A 490 21.90 -16.64 1.95
N PRO A 491 22.53 -17.10 0.86
CA PRO A 491 21.84 -17.31 -0.41
C PRO A 491 20.75 -18.37 -0.29
N THR A 492 19.63 -18.14 -0.95
CA THR A 492 18.55 -19.12 -1.10
C THR A 492 18.68 -19.86 -2.43
N LYS A 493 17.80 -20.85 -2.65
CA LYS A 493 17.71 -21.56 -3.93
C LYS A 493 17.30 -20.66 -5.10
N LYS A 494 16.75 -19.47 -4.80
CA LYS A 494 16.32 -18.46 -5.77
C LYS A 494 17.41 -17.43 -6.09
N THR A 495 18.42 -17.28 -5.22
CA THR A 495 19.48 -16.29 -5.40
C THR A 495 20.22 -16.50 -6.72
N VAL A 496 20.26 -15.45 -7.53
CA VAL A 496 20.97 -15.42 -8.82
C VAL A 496 22.43 -15.03 -8.57
N GLY A 497 23.36 -15.70 -9.24
CA GLY A 497 24.80 -15.46 -9.03
C GLY A 497 25.32 -14.32 -9.90
N GLU A 498 26.00 -13.37 -9.28
CA GLU A 498 26.60 -12.19 -9.95
C GLU A 498 28.10 -12.07 -9.58
N PRO A 499 29.04 -12.76 -10.25
CA PRO A 499 28.86 -13.70 -11.37
C PRO A 499 28.95 -15.19 -10.97
N TYR A 500 29.18 -15.48 -9.68
CA TYR A 500 29.58 -16.82 -9.25
C TYR A 500 28.45 -17.64 -8.64
N TYR A 501 28.62 -18.96 -8.68
CA TYR A 501 27.77 -19.94 -8.02
C TYR A 501 28.59 -20.80 -7.06
N ALA A 502 27.97 -21.29 -6.00
CA ALA A 502 28.62 -22.21 -5.06
C ALA A 502 27.69 -23.37 -4.69
N LEU A 503 28.29 -24.43 -4.16
CA LEU A 503 27.55 -25.50 -3.48
C LEU A 503 27.55 -25.22 -1.99
N MET A 504 26.36 -25.01 -1.44
CA MET A 504 26.15 -24.77 -0.01
C MET A 504 25.19 -25.80 0.58
N GLU A 505 25.36 -26.11 1.86
CA GLU A 505 24.52 -27.05 2.58
C GLU A 505 23.20 -26.41 3.03
N PHE A 506 22.14 -27.20 2.96
CA PHE A 506 20.79 -26.84 3.39
C PHE A 506 20.29 -27.83 4.42
N ASP A 507 19.67 -27.30 5.47
CA ASP A 507 18.82 -28.06 6.38
C ASP A 507 17.36 -27.70 6.06
N ASN A 508 16.64 -28.63 5.44
CA ASN A 508 15.34 -28.39 4.81
C ASN A 508 15.39 -27.29 3.74
N GLU A 509 14.78 -26.13 4.00
CA GLU A 509 14.78 -24.97 3.10
C GLU A 509 15.82 -23.90 3.47
N ASP A 510 16.44 -24.00 4.65
CA ASP A 510 17.36 -22.99 5.14
C ASP A 510 18.82 -23.36 4.83
N ASN A 511 19.54 -22.41 4.25
CA ASN A 511 20.98 -22.50 4.02
C ASN A 511 21.71 -22.45 5.36
N THR A 512 22.64 -23.38 5.61
CA THR A 512 23.40 -23.46 6.87
C THR A 512 24.61 -22.53 6.87
N GLY A 513 24.99 -21.98 5.71
CA GLY A 513 26.20 -21.20 5.50
C GLY A 513 27.44 -22.04 5.21
N ALA A 514 27.35 -23.38 5.31
CA ALA A 514 28.47 -24.26 5.04
C ALA A 514 28.67 -24.49 3.53
N PHE A 515 29.92 -24.41 3.08
CA PHE A 515 30.31 -24.67 1.69
C PHE A 515 30.79 -26.10 1.49
N LYS A 516 30.63 -26.59 0.27
CA LYS A 516 31.49 -27.67 -0.19
C LYS A 516 32.92 -27.14 -0.41
N ALA A 517 33.84 -27.60 0.43
CA ALA A 517 35.26 -27.31 0.30
C ALA A 517 36.03 -28.48 -0.36
N ILE A 518 37.14 -28.16 -1.04
CA ILE A 518 38.13 -29.13 -1.54
C ILE A 518 38.94 -29.69 -0.37
N ASN A 519 39.33 -28.81 0.54
CA ASN A 519 40.11 -29.08 1.75
C ASN A 519 39.73 -28.07 2.83
N GLU A 520 40.38 -28.11 3.99
CA GLU A 520 40.07 -27.23 5.15
C GLU A 520 40.14 -25.72 4.86
N LYS A 521 40.85 -25.29 3.81
CA LYS A 521 41.10 -23.87 3.51
C LYS A 521 40.74 -23.46 2.08
N THR A 522 40.05 -24.29 1.30
CA THR A 522 39.76 -23.97 -0.11
C THR A 522 38.32 -24.29 -0.49
N ILE A 523 37.56 -23.26 -0.86
CA ILE A 523 36.20 -23.38 -1.39
C ILE A 523 36.18 -23.19 -2.91
N ILE A 524 35.19 -23.77 -3.59
CA ILE A 524 35.02 -23.67 -5.04
C ILE A 524 33.85 -22.76 -5.36
N PHE A 525 34.11 -21.75 -6.19
CA PHE A 525 33.07 -21.01 -6.90
C PHE A 525 33.09 -21.41 -8.37
N PHE A 526 31.92 -21.40 -9.00
CA PHE A 526 31.71 -21.76 -10.39
C PHE A 526 31.29 -20.53 -11.16
N TYR A 527 31.88 -20.32 -12.33
CA TYR A 527 31.53 -19.20 -13.21
C TYR A 527 30.11 -19.34 -13.80
N ASN A 528 29.59 -20.58 -13.90
CA ASN A 528 28.25 -20.82 -14.41
C ASN A 528 27.49 -21.86 -13.56
N LYS A 529 26.17 -21.72 -13.51
CA LYS A 529 25.27 -22.62 -12.76
C LYS A 529 25.29 -24.06 -13.27
N GLY A 530 25.50 -24.24 -14.58
CA GLY A 530 25.51 -25.57 -15.22
C GLY A 530 26.65 -26.46 -14.72
N ASP A 531 27.83 -25.89 -14.54
CA ASP A 531 29.02 -26.56 -14.04
C ASP A 531 28.90 -26.90 -12.58
N ALA A 532 28.36 -26.00 -11.75
CA ALA A 532 28.04 -26.30 -10.37
C ALA A 532 27.07 -27.49 -10.25
N LEU A 533 26.02 -27.54 -11.11
CA LEU A 533 25.07 -28.65 -11.15
C LEU A 533 25.71 -29.96 -11.64
N ASN A 534 26.58 -29.89 -12.65
CA ASN A 534 27.33 -31.06 -13.13
C ASN A 534 28.27 -31.60 -12.05
N TYR A 535 28.94 -30.71 -11.33
CA TYR A 535 29.82 -31.05 -10.23
C TYR A 535 29.04 -31.72 -9.09
N LYS A 536 27.89 -31.15 -8.67
CA LYS A 536 26.95 -31.78 -7.71
C LYS A 536 26.54 -33.19 -8.14
N LYS A 537 26.15 -33.38 -9.41
CA LYS A 537 25.79 -34.71 -9.95
C LYS A 537 26.94 -35.71 -9.87
N SER A 538 28.19 -35.26 -10.08
CA SER A 538 29.36 -36.14 -9.99
C SER A 538 29.70 -36.51 -8.54
N LEU A 539 29.47 -35.61 -7.59
CA LEU A 539 29.59 -35.85 -6.14
C LEU A 539 28.57 -36.86 -5.62
N LEU A 540 27.31 -36.73 -6.03
CA LEU A 540 26.21 -37.65 -5.65
C LEU A 540 26.48 -39.10 -6.09
N LYS A 541 27.26 -39.31 -7.15
CA LYS A 541 27.68 -40.65 -7.58
C LYS A 541 28.78 -41.25 -6.70
N LYS A 542 29.49 -40.43 -5.92
CA LYS A 542 30.67 -40.82 -5.15
C LYS A 542 30.44 -40.84 -3.63
N ASN A 543 29.54 -40.00 -3.09
CA ASN A 543 29.24 -39.88 -1.66
C ASN A 543 27.74 -39.66 -1.40
N SER A 544 27.15 -40.48 -0.52
CA SER A 544 25.73 -40.39 -0.10
C SER A 544 25.39 -39.10 0.63
N ASP A 545 26.35 -38.48 1.33
CA ASP A 545 26.09 -37.32 2.19
C ASP A 545 25.94 -36.00 1.41
N SER A 546 26.01 -36.05 0.08
CA SER A 546 25.88 -34.88 -0.79
C SER A 546 24.43 -34.51 -1.15
N HIS A 547 23.43 -35.17 -0.55
CA HIS A 547 22.01 -34.86 -0.75
C HIS A 547 21.59 -33.48 -0.22
N ASN A 548 22.29 -32.97 0.80
CA ASN A 548 21.97 -31.69 1.44
C ASN A 548 22.63 -30.48 0.76
N LEU A 549 23.44 -30.68 -0.29
CA LEU A 549 24.09 -29.59 -1.02
C LEU A 549 23.19 -29.06 -2.13
N ASP A 550 23.00 -27.75 -2.23
CA ASP A 550 22.32 -27.10 -3.36
C ASP A 550 23.20 -26.02 -4.01
N VAL A 551 22.94 -25.77 -5.30
CA VAL A 551 23.64 -24.74 -6.07
C VAL A 551 22.94 -23.40 -5.84
N VAL A 552 23.69 -22.43 -5.33
CA VAL A 552 23.21 -21.08 -5.04
C VAL A 552 24.09 -20.03 -5.71
N GLY A 553 23.50 -18.87 -6.01
CA GLY A 553 24.23 -17.70 -6.47
C GLY A 553 25.01 -17.02 -5.35
N ILE A 554 26.17 -16.48 -5.67
CA ILE A 554 26.92 -15.56 -4.81
C ILE A 554 26.57 -14.14 -5.27
N ASP A 555 25.74 -13.46 -4.48
CA ASP A 555 25.33 -12.08 -4.72
C ASP A 555 26.15 -11.10 -3.86
N ARG A 556 26.02 -9.81 -4.16
CA ARG A 556 26.71 -8.73 -3.45
C ARG A 556 26.39 -8.73 -1.95
N HIS A 557 25.14 -9.01 -1.61
CA HIS A 557 24.68 -8.96 -0.23
C HIS A 557 25.34 -10.06 0.62
N TYR A 558 25.36 -11.30 0.12
CA TYR A 558 26.12 -12.38 0.75
C TYR A 558 27.62 -12.07 0.84
N TRP A 559 28.21 -11.64 -0.27
CA TRP A 559 29.65 -11.36 -0.33
C TRP A 559 30.08 -10.32 0.70
N ASN A 560 29.32 -9.22 0.83
CA ASN A 560 29.60 -8.17 1.80
C ASN A 560 29.47 -8.65 3.25
N ALA A 561 28.57 -9.61 3.53
CA ALA A 561 28.43 -10.20 4.85
C ALA A 561 29.54 -11.22 5.18
N ALA A 562 30.08 -11.92 4.18
CA ALA A 562 31.01 -13.05 4.37
C ALA A 562 32.51 -12.69 4.19
N LYS A 563 32.85 -11.71 3.36
CA LYS A 563 34.25 -11.47 2.92
C LYS A 563 35.25 -11.24 4.06
N ASN A 564 34.85 -10.50 5.09
CA ASN A 564 35.73 -10.24 6.24
C ASN A 564 36.03 -11.56 6.98
N HIS A 565 35.02 -12.40 7.16
CA HIS A 565 35.20 -13.72 7.77
C HIS A 565 36.12 -14.61 6.93
N PHE A 566 35.99 -14.61 5.60
CA PHE A 566 36.89 -15.34 4.72
C PHE A 566 38.34 -14.86 4.82
N SER A 567 38.54 -13.55 4.96
CA SER A 567 39.85 -12.96 5.17
C SER A 567 40.47 -13.36 6.51
N ASP A 568 39.68 -13.30 7.60
CA ASP A 568 40.12 -13.61 8.96
C ASP A 568 40.60 -15.06 9.12
N ILE A 569 39.96 -16.00 8.42
CA ILE A 569 40.34 -17.42 8.47
C ILE A 569 41.28 -17.84 7.33
N HIS A 570 41.72 -16.87 6.51
CA HIS A 570 42.62 -17.08 5.38
C HIS A 570 42.13 -18.16 4.41
N LEU A 571 40.85 -18.08 4.02
CA LEU A 571 40.24 -18.95 3.03
C LEU A 571 40.74 -18.63 1.62
N ASN A 572 41.08 -19.67 0.87
CA ASN A 572 41.38 -19.59 -0.56
C ASN A 572 40.11 -19.88 -1.38
N ILE A 573 39.90 -19.11 -2.45
CA ILE A 573 38.76 -19.30 -3.35
C ILE A 573 39.28 -19.77 -4.71
N PHE A 574 38.87 -20.96 -5.13
CA PHE A 574 39.15 -21.49 -6.46
C PHE A 574 37.96 -21.22 -7.38
N ILE A 575 38.21 -20.52 -8.48
CA ILE A 575 37.20 -20.26 -9.52
C ILE A 575 37.29 -21.34 -10.59
N CYS A 576 36.24 -22.13 -10.71
CA CYS A 576 36.05 -23.12 -11.77
C CYS A 576 35.39 -22.47 -12.98
N TYR A 577 36.11 -22.44 -14.11
CA TYR A 577 35.61 -21.93 -15.40
C TYR A 577 34.98 -23.03 -16.25
N ASP A 578 35.51 -24.26 -16.17
CA ASP A 578 34.95 -25.45 -16.82
C ASP A 578 35.18 -26.69 -15.96
N ALA A 579 34.07 -27.23 -15.42
CA ALA A 579 34.10 -28.41 -14.57
C ALA A 579 34.43 -29.71 -15.33
N ARG A 580 34.21 -29.76 -16.66
CA ARG A 580 34.51 -30.95 -17.49
C ARG A 580 35.96 -30.97 -17.94
N GLY A 581 36.48 -29.80 -18.31
CA GLY A 581 37.88 -29.60 -18.69
C GLY A 581 38.86 -29.50 -17.51
N ASN A 582 38.36 -29.45 -16.26
CA ASN A 582 39.13 -29.16 -15.05
C ASN A 582 39.90 -27.83 -15.15
N ILE A 583 39.28 -26.80 -15.72
CA ILE A 583 39.88 -25.48 -15.89
C ILE A 583 39.43 -24.58 -14.75
N GLY A 584 40.39 -24.02 -14.03
CA GLY A 584 40.13 -23.04 -12.97
C GLY A 584 41.40 -22.43 -12.42
N GLU A 585 41.25 -21.41 -11.59
CA GLU A 585 42.36 -20.70 -10.97
C GLU A 585 42.07 -20.34 -9.51
N LEU A 586 43.13 -20.24 -8.71
CA LEU A 586 43.06 -19.63 -7.39
C LEU A 586 42.99 -18.11 -7.56
N LYS A 587 42.00 -17.49 -6.92
CA LYS A 587 41.83 -16.04 -6.91
C LYS A 587 42.10 -15.46 -5.53
N ASP A 588 42.74 -14.30 -5.52
CA ASP A 588 42.86 -13.48 -4.32
C ASP A 588 41.51 -12.87 -3.93
N LEU A 589 41.28 -12.71 -2.61
CA LEU A 589 40.04 -12.15 -2.08
C LEU A 589 39.81 -10.70 -2.52
N GLN A 590 40.87 -9.87 -2.64
CA GLN A 590 40.76 -8.48 -3.08
C GLN A 590 40.39 -8.40 -4.57
N GLU A 591 40.94 -9.28 -5.40
CA GLU A 591 40.55 -9.38 -6.81
C GLU A 591 39.08 -9.76 -6.96
N LEU A 592 38.61 -10.74 -6.17
CA LEU A 592 37.21 -11.17 -6.17
C LEU A 592 36.25 -10.10 -5.68
N ASP A 593 36.62 -9.35 -4.64
CA ASP A 593 35.82 -8.22 -4.15
C ASP A 593 35.66 -7.15 -5.23
N GLY A 594 36.72 -6.87 -5.98
CA GLY A 594 36.69 -5.97 -7.12
C GLY A 594 35.77 -6.44 -8.25
N ILE A 595 35.66 -7.75 -8.50
CA ILE A 595 34.77 -8.30 -9.53
C ILE A 595 33.32 -8.19 -9.08
N ILE A 596 32.98 -8.79 -7.93
CA ILE A 596 31.60 -8.90 -7.43
C ILE A 596 30.98 -7.51 -7.23
N ASN A 597 31.74 -6.53 -6.72
CA ASN A 597 31.23 -5.17 -6.51
C ASN A 597 31.26 -4.27 -7.76
N LYS A 598 31.98 -4.62 -8.84
CA LYS A 598 32.00 -3.82 -10.10
C LYS A 598 30.98 -4.27 -11.13
N SER A 599 30.49 -5.50 -11.09
CA SER A 599 29.55 -6.08 -12.07
C SER A 599 28.27 -5.26 -12.29
N TYR A 600 27.95 -4.35 -11.37
CA TYR A 600 26.72 -3.53 -11.40
C TYR A 600 26.89 -2.15 -12.06
N LYS A 601 28.11 -1.72 -12.41
CA LYS A 601 28.31 -0.52 -13.25
C LYS A 601 28.24 -0.89 -14.74
N VAL A 602 27.10 -1.40 -15.18
CA VAL A 602 26.70 -1.21 -16.57
C VAL A 602 25.79 0.01 -16.56
N GLU A 603 26.37 1.15 -16.91
CA GLU A 603 25.61 2.37 -17.23
C GLU A 603 24.55 2.01 -18.28
N LEU A 604 23.28 2.23 -17.91
CA LEU A 604 22.17 2.39 -18.85
C LEU A 604 21.75 3.86 -18.86
#